data_AF-A0A849ZEC2-F1
#
_entry.id   AF-A0A849ZEC2-F1
#
_cell.length_a   1.000
_cell.length_b   1.000
_cell.length_c   1.000
_cell.angle_alpha   90.00
_cell.angle_beta   90.00
_cell.angle_gamma   90.00
#
_symmetry.space_group_name_H-M   'P 1'
#
loop_
_entity.id
_entity.type
_entity.pdbx_description
1 polymer ?
#
loop_
_entity_poly.entity_id
_entity_poly.type
_entity_poly.pdbx_seq_one_letter_code
_entity_poly.pdbx_strand_id
1 'polypeptide(L)'
;MSEHPPHRHHPRGQIRAVLRREAALFRSSPLLLAAAVMISIVPSLYTYIYVKGIWDPYGNISQLPAGFVTLDEGTEFRGQAYNLGEELAEEMRGGGHFRFTEFASSAEAMAAVERNDVHFALVVPEDFSARALPGTQAATLTLLTASGTSYTAMLIGERFVTEVADRLNEQMGTERWRVVLSSGRDA
;
A
#
# COMPACT_ATOMS: atom_id res chain seq x y z
N MET A 1 14.45 73.31 -12.08
CA MET A 1 13.98 72.30 -11.10
C MET A 1 12.53 72.03 -11.45
N SER A 2 12.27 70.95 -12.19
CA SER A 2 10.93 70.63 -12.72
C SER A 2 10.63 69.19 -12.33
N GLU A 3 9.78 69.01 -11.32
CA GLU A 3 9.43 67.70 -10.79
C GLU A 3 8.62 66.89 -11.80
N HIS A 4 9.03 65.64 -12.02
CA HIS A 4 8.35 64.67 -12.85
C HIS A 4 7.38 63.87 -11.96
N PRO A 5 6.07 63.81 -12.24
CA PRO A 5 5.12 63.12 -11.37
C PRO A 5 5.22 61.60 -11.54
N PRO A 6 5.01 60.79 -10.49
CA PRO A 6 5.17 59.34 -10.58
C PRO A 6 3.97 58.69 -11.27
N HIS A 7 4.24 57.92 -12.33
CA HIS A 7 3.24 57.09 -13.01
C HIS A 7 2.76 55.95 -12.10
N ARG A 8 1.55 56.09 -11.52
CA ARG A 8 0.87 55.00 -10.81
C ARG A 8 0.21 54.06 -11.82
N HIS A 9 0.90 52.96 -12.17
CA HIS A 9 0.26 51.85 -12.87
C HIS A 9 -0.74 51.15 -11.92
N HIS A 10 -2.04 51.20 -12.23
CA HIS A 10 -3.05 50.41 -11.54
C HIS A 10 -3.23 49.05 -12.24
N PRO A 11 -2.64 47.95 -11.75
CA PRO A 11 -2.60 46.66 -12.46
C PRO A 11 -3.96 45.97 -12.59
N ARG A 12 -4.91 46.27 -11.69
CA ARG A 12 -6.19 45.54 -11.57
C ARG A 12 -7.18 45.83 -12.71
N GLY A 13 -7.13 47.03 -13.30
CA GLY A 13 -8.04 47.41 -14.39
C GLY A 13 -7.65 46.81 -15.73
N GLN A 14 -6.35 46.66 -15.98
CA GLN A 14 -5.81 46.12 -17.22
C GLN A 14 -6.03 44.62 -17.34
N ILE A 15 -5.91 43.86 -16.24
CA ILE A 15 -6.15 42.41 -16.22
C ILE A 15 -7.59 42.08 -16.65
N ARG A 16 -8.58 42.82 -16.15
CA ARG A 16 -10.00 42.63 -16.53
C ARG A 16 -10.26 42.97 -17.99
N ALA A 17 -9.57 43.98 -18.53
CA ALA A 17 -9.71 44.37 -19.94
C ALA A 17 -9.09 43.33 -20.89
N VAL A 18 -7.95 42.74 -20.51
CA VAL A 18 -7.28 41.67 -21.25
C VAL A 18 -8.13 40.39 -21.23
N LEU A 19 -8.57 39.95 -20.04
CA LEU A 19 -9.45 38.78 -19.88
C LEU A 19 -10.73 38.88 -20.72
N ARG A 20 -11.35 40.06 -20.76
CA ARG A 20 -12.59 40.25 -21.54
C ARG A 20 -12.35 40.18 -23.04
N ARG A 21 -11.17 40.63 -23.52
CA ARG A 21 -10.77 40.54 -24.93
C ARG A 21 -10.39 39.12 -25.33
N GLU A 22 -9.64 38.41 -24.48
CA GLU A 22 -9.28 37.01 -24.70
C GLU A 22 -10.51 36.09 -24.67
N ALA A 23 -11.43 36.30 -23.72
CA ALA A 23 -12.68 35.56 -23.68
C ALA A 23 -13.58 35.83 -24.91
N ALA A 24 -13.57 37.06 -25.44
CA ALA A 24 -14.31 37.40 -26.66
C ALA A 24 -13.70 36.74 -27.91
N LEU A 25 -12.36 36.66 -27.99
CA LEU A 25 -11.64 35.94 -29.06
C LEU A 25 -11.95 34.44 -29.02
N PHE A 26 -11.93 33.83 -27.84
CA PHE A 26 -12.28 32.42 -27.65
C PHE A 26 -13.74 32.11 -27.99
N ARG A 27 -14.66 33.05 -27.73
CA ARG A 27 -16.10 32.88 -28.03
C ARG A 27 -16.43 33.08 -29.51
N SER A 28 -15.66 33.88 -30.24
CA SER A 28 -15.93 34.22 -31.64
C SER A 28 -15.25 33.30 -32.64
N SER A 29 -14.27 32.49 -32.21
CA SER A 29 -13.50 31.61 -33.10
C SER A 29 -13.61 30.15 -32.67
N PRO A 30 -14.46 29.33 -33.34
CA PRO A 30 -14.63 27.92 -32.96
C PRO A 30 -13.34 27.10 -33.12
N LEU A 31 -12.45 27.53 -34.03
CA LEU A 31 -11.15 26.89 -34.24
C LEU A 31 -10.19 27.07 -33.05
N LEU A 32 -10.13 28.27 -32.44
CA LEU A 32 -9.28 28.51 -31.28
C LEU A 32 -9.80 27.78 -30.04
N LEU A 33 -11.13 27.74 -29.86
CA LEU A 33 -11.77 26.94 -28.81
C LEU A 33 -11.44 25.45 -28.97
N ALA A 34 -11.59 24.89 -30.18
CA ALA A 34 -11.27 23.49 -30.45
C ALA A 34 -9.79 23.18 -30.19
N ALA A 35 -8.88 24.05 -30.61
CA ALA A 35 -7.44 23.90 -30.36
C ALA A 35 -7.11 23.90 -28.86
N ALA A 36 -7.68 24.83 -28.08
CA ALA A 36 -7.42 24.89 -26.64
C ALA A 36 -7.99 23.70 -25.87
N VAL A 37 -9.18 23.22 -26.27
CA VAL A 37 -9.77 22.00 -25.72
C VAL A 37 -8.86 20.81 -26.02
N MET A 38 -8.41 20.65 -27.26
CA MET A 38 -7.49 19.57 -27.65
C MET A 38 -6.16 19.61 -26.87
N ILE A 39 -5.57 20.79 -26.71
CA ILE A 39 -4.33 20.97 -25.95
C ILE A 39 -4.55 20.65 -24.46
N SER A 40 -5.73 20.97 -23.91
CA SER A 40 -6.07 20.69 -22.50
C SER A 40 -6.41 19.23 -22.25
N ILE A 41 -6.89 18.49 -23.26
CA ILE A 41 -7.20 17.06 -23.15
C ILE A 41 -5.93 16.24 -22.87
N VAL A 42 -4.79 16.56 -23.48
CA VAL A 42 -3.54 15.80 -23.29
C VAL A 42 -3.09 15.74 -21.82
N PRO A 43 -2.90 16.88 -21.11
CA PRO A 43 -2.54 16.84 -19.69
C PRO A 43 -3.68 16.31 -18.82
N SER A 44 -4.95 16.58 -19.16
CA SER A 44 -6.10 16.07 -18.40
C SER A 44 -6.20 14.54 -18.46
N LEU A 45 -5.94 13.95 -19.64
CA LEU A 45 -5.93 12.51 -19.84
C LEU A 45 -4.75 11.87 -19.10
N TYR A 46 -3.58 12.50 -19.13
CA TYR A 46 -2.43 12.06 -18.34
C TYR A 46 -2.74 12.08 -16.85
N THR A 47 -3.28 13.18 -16.33
CA THR A 47 -3.70 13.29 -14.92
C THR A 47 -4.78 12.27 -14.58
N TYR A 48 -5.76 12.04 -15.46
CA TYR A 48 -6.81 11.06 -15.24
C TYR A 48 -6.25 9.63 -15.14
N ILE A 49 -5.38 9.22 -16.08
CA ILE A 49 -4.74 7.89 -16.04
C ILE A 49 -3.87 7.75 -14.79
N TYR A 50 -3.10 8.79 -14.46
CA TYR A 50 -2.23 8.80 -13.29
C TYR A 50 -3.01 8.70 -11.98
N VAL A 51 -4.03 9.54 -11.79
CA VAL A 51 -4.88 9.51 -10.60
C VAL A 51 -5.63 8.20 -10.53
N LYS A 52 -6.18 7.68 -11.64
CA LYS A 52 -6.85 6.37 -11.66
C LYS A 52 -5.91 5.25 -11.20
N GLY A 53 -4.65 5.27 -11.60
CA GLY A 53 -3.64 4.29 -11.13
C GLY A 53 -3.29 4.41 -9.65
N ILE A 54 -3.50 5.58 -9.04
CA ILE A 54 -3.20 5.83 -7.61
C ILE A 54 -4.44 5.69 -6.72
N TRP A 55 -5.63 5.88 -7.27
CA TRP A 55 -6.90 5.78 -6.53
C TRP A 55 -7.37 4.34 -6.38
N ASP A 56 -6.87 3.45 -7.24
CA ASP A 56 -7.09 2.01 -7.12
C ASP A 56 -5.80 1.17 -7.16
N PRO A 57 -4.90 1.29 -6.15
CA PRO A 57 -3.85 0.31 -5.92
C PRO A 57 -4.38 -0.94 -5.20
N TYR A 58 -5.56 -0.84 -4.55
CA TYR A 58 -6.06 -1.80 -3.56
C TYR A 58 -7.25 -2.65 -4.02
N GLY A 59 -8.06 -2.18 -4.96
CA GLY A 59 -9.28 -2.84 -5.44
C GLY A 59 -9.02 -4.12 -6.26
N ASN A 60 -7.77 -4.33 -6.71
CA ASN A 60 -7.32 -5.58 -7.31
C ASN A 60 -6.42 -6.43 -6.38
N ILE A 61 -6.16 -6.02 -5.13
CA ILE A 61 -5.33 -6.82 -4.21
C ILE A 61 -6.03 -8.11 -3.80
N SER A 62 -7.36 -8.13 -3.82
CA SER A 62 -8.17 -9.35 -3.69
C SER A 62 -7.79 -10.45 -4.70
N GLN A 63 -7.06 -10.12 -5.77
CA GLN A 63 -6.53 -11.07 -6.75
C GLN A 63 -5.01 -11.27 -6.66
N LEU A 64 -4.30 -10.50 -5.81
CA LEU A 64 -2.86 -10.58 -5.66
C LEU A 64 -2.52 -11.95 -5.03
N PRO A 65 -1.80 -12.84 -5.73
CA PRO A 65 -1.46 -14.15 -5.18
C PRO A 65 -0.39 -13.97 -4.10
N ALA A 66 -0.71 -14.40 -2.88
CA ALA A 66 0.16 -14.33 -1.73
C ALA A 66 0.38 -15.74 -1.16
N GLY A 67 1.60 -16.01 -0.71
CA GLY A 67 1.93 -17.26 -0.03
C GLY A 67 1.76 -17.15 1.49
N PHE A 68 1.37 -18.25 2.12
CA PHE A 68 1.34 -18.37 3.58
C PHE A 68 1.96 -19.72 3.98
N VAL A 69 2.81 -19.69 5.00
CA VAL A 69 3.42 -20.88 5.61
C VAL A 69 3.32 -20.72 7.11
N THR A 70 2.70 -21.69 7.77
CA THR A 70 2.74 -21.80 9.23
C THR A 70 3.64 -22.96 9.63
N LEU A 71 4.66 -22.66 10.42
CA LEU A 71 5.51 -23.65 11.09
C LEU A 71 5.23 -23.66 12.61
N ASP A 72 4.30 -22.84 13.09
CA ASP A 72 3.99 -22.67 14.50
C ASP A 72 3.41 -23.95 15.11
N GLU A 73 4.12 -24.53 16.07
CA GLU A 73 3.66 -25.73 16.78
C GLU A 73 2.62 -25.39 17.87
N GLY A 74 2.40 -24.09 18.13
CA GLY A 74 1.61 -23.62 19.25
C GLY A 74 2.39 -23.70 20.57
N THR A 75 1.75 -23.29 21.65
CA THR A 75 2.34 -23.37 22.99
C THR A 75 1.26 -23.47 24.07
N GLU A 76 1.66 -23.90 25.26
CA GLU A 76 0.76 -23.92 26.41
C GLU A 76 0.99 -22.67 27.26
N PHE A 77 -0.08 -21.89 27.48
CA PHE A 77 -0.04 -20.69 28.33
C PHE A 77 -1.17 -20.74 29.34
N ARG A 78 -0.81 -20.60 30.62
CA ARG A 78 -1.76 -20.63 31.75
C ARG A 78 -2.66 -21.89 31.77
N GLY A 79 -2.11 -23.04 31.38
CA GLY A 79 -2.82 -24.33 31.41
C GLY A 79 -3.82 -24.53 30.26
N GLN A 80 -3.72 -23.73 29.20
CA GLN A 80 -4.49 -23.87 27.96
C GLN A 80 -3.52 -23.89 26.77
N ALA A 81 -3.80 -24.74 25.79
CA ALA A 81 -3.05 -24.78 24.53
C ALA A 81 -3.55 -23.68 23.60
N TYR A 82 -2.63 -22.92 23.02
CA TYR A 82 -2.89 -21.88 22.03
C TYR A 82 -2.03 -22.12 20.80
N ASN A 83 -2.59 -21.93 19.61
CA ASN A 83 -1.85 -21.93 18.35
C ASN A 83 -2.23 -20.67 17.56
N LEU A 84 -1.40 -19.65 17.69
CA LEU A 84 -1.60 -18.40 16.99
C LEU A 84 -1.33 -18.49 15.49
N GLY A 85 -0.43 -19.36 15.06
CA GLY A 85 -0.15 -19.54 13.63
C GLY A 85 -1.39 -19.99 12.88
N GLU A 86 -2.17 -20.92 13.47
CA GLU A 86 -3.42 -21.40 12.89
C GLU A 86 -4.54 -20.35 12.98
N GLU A 87 -4.68 -19.63 14.10
CA GLU A 87 -5.64 -18.52 14.20
C GLU A 87 -5.37 -17.44 13.14
N LEU A 88 -4.10 -17.10 12.93
CA LEU A 88 -3.68 -16.20 11.86
C LEU A 88 -4.00 -16.78 10.48
N ALA A 89 -3.77 -18.09 10.27
CA ALA A 89 -4.11 -18.76 9.01
C ALA A 89 -5.61 -18.69 8.70
N GLU A 90 -6.47 -18.92 9.70
CA GLU A 90 -7.92 -18.81 9.56
C GLU A 90 -8.36 -17.38 9.24
N GLU A 91 -7.80 -16.37 9.91
CA GLU A 91 -8.10 -14.96 9.62
C GLU A 91 -7.67 -14.57 8.21
N MET A 92 -6.49 -15.02 7.76
CA MET A 92 -6.00 -14.84 6.39
C MET A 92 -6.96 -15.46 5.37
N ARG A 93 -7.46 -16.68 5.63
CA ARG A 93 -8.44 -17.37 4.76
C ARG A 93 -9.78 -16.63 4.69
N GLY A 94 -10.22 -16.00 5.79
CA GLY A 94 -11.51 -15.31 5.90
C GLY A 94 -11.53 -13.85 5.43
N GLY A 95 -10.38 -13.16 5.43
CA GLY A 95 -10.30 -11.71 5.22
C GLY A 95 -10.55 -11.20 3.79
N GLY A 96 -10.56 -12.07 2.77
CA GLY A 96 -10.89 -11.70 1.38
C GLY A 96 -9.95 -10.69 0.70
N HIS A 97 -8.85 -10.30 1.36
CA HIS A 97 -7.94 -9.27 0.89
C HIS A 97 -6.89 -9.80 -0.09
N PHE A 98 -6.56 -11.09 -0.07
CA PHE A 98 -5.58 -11.71 -0.99
C PHE A 98 -6.05 -13.11 -1.39
N ARG A 99 -5.52 -13.61 -2.52
CA ARG A 99 -5.67 -15.01 -2.89
C ARG A 99 -4.49 -15.79 -2.29
N PHE A 100 -4.70 -16.31 -1.08
CA PHE A 100 -3.67 -17.05 -0.36
C PHE A 100 -3.48 -18.46 -0.92
N THR A 101 -2.22 -18.85 -1.11
CA THR A 101 -1.80 -20.23 -1.35
C THR A 101 -0.97 -20.68 -0.16
N GLU A 102 -1.41 -21.74 0.49
CA GLU A 102 -0.70 -22.34 1.62
C GLU A 102 0.39 -23.28 1.09
N PHE A 103 1.59 -23.18 1.65
CA PHE A 103 2.72 -24.06 1.31
C PHE A 103 3.15 -24.85 2.55
N ALA A 104 3.64 -26.07 2.33
CA ALA A 104 4.04 -26.95 3.43
C ALA A 104 5.43 -26.59 4.01
N SER A 105 6.22 -25.79 3.29
CA SER A 105 7.54 -25.37 3.75
C SER A 105 7.94 -23.98 3.24
N SER A 106 8.84 -23.33 3.98
CA SER A 106 9.45 -22.05 3.58
C SER A 106 10.16 -22.15 2.23
N ALA A 107 10.80 -23.29 1.92
CA ALA A 107 11.49 -23.52 0.66
C ALA A 107 10.54 -23.56 -0.55
N GLU A 108 9.39 -24.21 -0.41
CA GLU A 108 8.36 -24.23 -1.46
C GLU A 108 7.78 -22.83 -1.71
N ALA A 109 7.52 -22.09 -0.63
CA ALA A 109 7.06 -20.71 -0.70
C ALA A 109 8.09 -19.80 -1.37
N MET A 110 9.37 -19.92 -1.02
CA MET A 110 10.45 -19.18 -1.67
C MET A 110 10.51 -19.47 -3.17
N ALA A 111 10.46 -20.74 -3.55
CA ALA A 111 10.48 -21.13 -4.96
C ALA A 111 9.25 -20.59 -5.72
N ALA A 112 8.08 -20.54 -5.09
CA ALA A 112 6.88 -19.95 -5.69
C ALA A 112 7.00 -18.43 -5.86
N VAL A 113 7.63 -17.75 -4.89
CA VAL A 113 7.95 -16.32 -4.98
C VAL A 113 8.95 -16.04 -6.12
N GLU A 114 10.01 -16.85 -6.23
CA GLU A 114 11.02 -16.73 -7.29
C GLU A 114 10.45 -16.98 -8.69
N ARG A 115 9.50 -17.92 -8.82
CA ARG A 115 8.78 -18.20 -10.07
C ARG A 115 7.70 -17.17 -10.40
N ASN A 116 7.45 -16.21 -9.50
CA ASN A 116 6.38 -15.22 -9.62
C ASN A 116 4.97 -15.86 -9.67
N ASP A 117 4.81 -17.05 -9.08
CA ASP A 117 3.51 -17.70 -8.86
C ASP A 117 2.74 -16.95 -7.76
N VAL A 118 3.49 -16.43 -6.78
CA VAL A 118 3.04 -15.51 -5.72
C VAL A 118 3.98 -14.30 -5.65
N HIS A 119 3.46 -13.14 -5.25
CA HIS A 119 4.27 -11.92 -5.19
C HIS A 119 5.10 -11.79 -3.91
N PHE A 120 4.59 -12.35 -2.82
CA PHE A 120 5.27 -12.47 -1.54
C PHE A 120 4.74 -13.69 -0.81
N ALA A 121 5.48 -14.20 0.18
CA ALA A 121 5.00 -15.20 1.10
C ALA A 121 5.28 -14.80 2.55
N LEU A 122 4.30 -15.01 3.43
CA LEU A 122 4.43 -14.82 4.87
C LEU A 122 4.76 -16.16 5.52
N VAL A 123 5.81 -16.18 6.33
CA VAL A 123 6.22 -17.37 7.10
C VAL A 123 6.09 -17.08 8.59
N VAL A 124 5.26 -17.87 9.26
CA VAL A 124 5.13 -17.91 10.71
C VAL A 124 6.10 -18.96 11.25
N PRO A 125 7.11 -18.58 12.05
CA PRO A 125 8.10 -19.52 12.57
C PRO A 125 7.53 -20.41 13.68
N GLU A 126 8.26 -21.49 13.99
CA GLU A 126 7.89 -22.50 14.99
C GLU A 126 7.73 -21.96 16.42
N ASP A 127 8.48 -20.90 16.75
CA ASP A 127 8.52 -20.28 18.08
C ASP A 127 7.53 -19.12 18.22
N PHE A 128 6.66 -18.91 17.23
CA PHE A 128 5.77 -17.75 17.18
C PHE A 128 4.84 -17.70 18.39
N SER A 129 4.00 -18.72 18.59
CA SER A 129 3.10 -18.76 19.75
C SER A 129 3.85 -18.70 21.08
N ALA A 130 4.96 -19.42 21.20
CA ALA A 130 5.78 -19.50 22.40
C ALA A 130 6.37 -18.14 22.82
N ARG A 131 6.74 -17.29 21.86
CA ARG A 131 7.31 -15.96 22.15
C ARG A 131 6.26 -14.89 22.30
N ALA A 132 5.18 -15.04 21.56
CA ALA A 132 4.16 -14.03 21.45
C ALA A 132 3.26 -14.04 22.72
N LEU A 133 2.91 -15.23 23.25
CA LEU A 133 2.01 -15.39 24.41
C LEU A 133 2.53 -14.76 25.71
N PRO A 134 3.79 -14.98 26.10
CA PRO A 134 4.31 -14.43 27.36
C PRO A 134 4.49 -12.91 27.31
N GLY A 135 4.46 -12.29 26.13
CA GLY A 135 4.69 -10.84 25.93
C GLY A 135 6.10 -10.37 26.31
N THR A 136 7.01 -11.29 26.67
CA THR A 136 8.38 -11.01 27.09
C THR A 136 9.32 -10.81 25.91
N GLN A 137 9.00 -11.43 24.77
CA GLN A 137 9.77 -11.32 23.54
C GLN A 137 8.87 -10.89 22.38
N ALA A 138 9.44 -10.14 21.46
CA ALA A 138 8.73 -9.83 20.23
C ALA A 138 8.59 -11.10 19.39
N ALA A 139 7.36 -11.35 18.91
CA ALA A 139 7.06 -12.41 17.96
C ALA A 139 7.42 -11.94 16.56
N THR A 140 8.18 -12.73 15.81
CA THR A 140 8.69 -12.28 14.52
C THR A 140 8.00 -12.99 13.38
N LEU A 141 7.54 -12.24 12.39
CA LEU A 141 7.05 -12.78 11.12
C LEU A 141 8.10 -12.55 10.02
N THR A 142 8.30 -13.56 9.18
CA THR A 142 9.25 -13.48 8.07
C THR A 142 8.52 -13.25 6.76
N LEU A 143 8.88 -12.20 6.04
CA LEU A 143 8.35 -11.90 4.71
C LEU A 143 9.35 -12.33 3.63
N LEU A 144 8.94 -13.24 2.76
CA LEU A 144 9.69 -13.67 1.58
C LEU A 144 9.25 -12.89 0.35
N THR A 145 10.20 -12.33 -0.39
CA THR A 145 9.95 -11.57 -1.64
C THR A 145 11.00 -11.89 -2.69
N ALA A 146 10.63 -11.77 -3.97
CA ALA A 146 11.54 -12.05 -5.07
C ALA A 146 12.67 -11.01 -5.12
N SER A 147 13.90 -11.47 -5.28
CA SER A 147 15.08 -10.61 -5.34
C SER A 147 15.08 -9.74 -6.60
N GLY A 148 14.75 -8.45 -6.46
CA GLY A 148 15.00 -7.42 -7.47
C GLY A 148 13.81 -6.60 -7.97
N THR A 149 12.56 -6.87 -7.56
CA THR A 149 11.39 -6.32 -8.30
C THR A 149 10.30 -5.64 -7.46
N SER A 150 10.47 -5.49 -6.13
CA SER A 150 9.29 -5.31 -5.28
C SER A 150 9.42 -4.19 -4.23
N TYR A 151 9.67 -2.95 -4.64
CA TYR A 151 9.41 -1.81 -3.75
C TYR A 151 7.91 -1.73 -3.41
N THR A 152 7.05 -1.97 -4.40
CA THR A 152 5.59 -1.93 -4.23
C THR A 152 5.06 -3.10 -3.39
N ALA A 153 5.52 -4.34 -3.59
CA ALA A 153 5.06 -5.46 -2.76
C ALA A 153 5.69 -5.46 -1.35
N MET A 154 6.86 -4.80 -1.17
CA MET A 154 7.36 -4.48 0.18
C MET A 154 6.43 -3.48 0.88
N LEU A 155 6.02 -2.40 0.20
CA LEU A 155 5.09 -1.41 0.76
C LEU A 155 3.71 -2.03 1.08
N ILE A 156 3.19 -2.90 0.21
CA ILE A 156 1.92 -3.62 0.44
C ILE A 156 2.07 -4.60 1.61
N GLY A 157 3.16 -5.37 1.64
CA GLY A 157 3.44 -6.33 2.71
C GLY A 157 3.59 -5.66 4.07
N GLU A 158 4.35 -4.57 4.18
CA GLU A 158 4.51 -3.81 5.43
C GLU A 158 3.16 -3.29 5.96
N ARG A 159 2.32 -2.72 5.08
CA ARG A 159 1.00 -2.21 5.47
C ARG A 159 0.07 -3.34 5.92
N PHE A 160 0.08 -4.46 5.21
CA PHE A 160 -0.75 -5.61 5.54
C PHE A 160 -0.35 -6.24 6.88
N VAL A 161 0.94 -6.41 7.13
CA VAL A 161 1.38 -6.97 8.41
C VAL A 161 1.14 -5.99 9.56
N THR A 162 1.23 -4.69 9.33
CA THR A 162 0.84 -3.69 10.34
C THR A 162 -0.65 -3.78 10.66
N GLU A 163 -1.52 -3.92 9.65
CA GLU A 163 -2.97 -4.12 9.84
C GLU A 163 -3.27 -5.41 10.62
N VAL A 164 -2.60 -6.51 10.28
CA VAL A 164 -2.71 -7.79 11.01
C VAL A 164 -2.25 -7.62 12.45
N ALA A 165 -1.11 -6.99 12.68
CA ALA A 165 -0.59 -6.75 14.02
C ALA A 165 -1.54 -5.86 14.84
N ASP A 166 -2.11 -4.82 14.22
CA ASP A 166 -3.05 -3.90 14.85
C ASP A 166 -4.36 -4.63 15.21
N ARG A 167 -4.91 -5.46 14.31
CA ARG A 167 -6.11 -6.27 14.57
C ARG A 167 -5.90 -7.30 15.68
N LEU A 168 -4.78 -8.02 15.63
CA LEU A 168 -4.40 -8.96 16.69
C LEU A 168 -4.28 -8.24 18.04
N ASN A 169 -3.71 -7.03 18.05
CA ASN A 169 -3.54 -6.24 19.26
C ASN A 169 -4.86 -5.60 19.76
N GLU A 170 -5.80 -5.28 18.87
CA GLU A 170 -7.13 -4.71 19.20
C GLU A 170 -8.10 -5.78 19.71
N GLN A 171 -8.11 -6.99 19.12
CA GLN A 171 -8.93 -8.10 19.62
C GLN A 171 -8.45 -8.62 20.99
N MET A 172 -7.16 -8.48 21.31
CA MET A 172 -6.53 -9.16 22.45
C MET A 172 -6.09 -8.23 23.58
N GLY A 173 -6.73 -7.05 23.73
CA GLY A 173 -6.37 -5.92 24.61
C GLY A 173 -6.12 -6.17 26.12
N THR A 174 -6.03 -7.42 26.60
CA THR A 174 -5.75 -7.78 28.00
C THR A 174 -4.49 -8.63 28.23
N GLU A 175 -3.90 -9.25 27.20
CA GLU A 175 -2.64 -10.00 27.29
C GLU A 175 -1.73 -9.51 26.16
N ARG A 176 -0.59 -8.89 26.45
CA ARG A 176 0.05 -7.91 25.56
C ARG A 176 1.09 -8.56 24.64
N TRP A 177 0.69 -8.93 23.42
CA TRP A 177 1.55 -9.46 22.36
C TRP A 177 2.24 -8.32 21.61
N ARG A 178 3.51 -8.47 21.24
CA ARG A 178 4.22 -7.51 20.39
C ARG A 178 4.77 -8.22 19.17
N VAL A 179 4.16 -8.00 18.01
CA VAL A 179 4.64 -8.55 16.74
C VAL A 179 5.66 -7.59 16.14
N VAL A 180 6.82 -8.10 15.71
CA VAL A 180 7.90 -7.35 15.06
C VAL A 180 8.19 -7.98 13.70
N LEU A 181 8.49 -7.13 12.73
CA LEU A 181 8.82 -7.55 11.38
C LEU A 181 10.33 -7.79 11.24
N SER A 182 10.72 -8.93 10.65
CA SER A 182 12.06 -9.09 10.09
C SER A 182 11.99 -9.40 8.60
N SER A 183 12.72 -8.60 7.80
CA SER A 183 12.89 -8.88 6.37
C SER A 183 13.94 -9.98 6.20
N GLY A 184 13.51 -11.16 5.76
CA GLY A 184 14.39 -12.31 5.57
C GLY A 184 15.11 -12.24 4.22
N ARG A 185 16.39 -11.85 4.22
CA ARG A 185 17.36 -12.22 3.16
C ARG A 185 18.33 -13.31 3.63
N ASP A 186 18.35 -13.60 4.92
CA ASP A 186 19.34 -14.49 5.55
C ASP A 186 18.64 -15.67 6.24
N ALA A 187 18.29 -16.68 5.44
CA ALA A 187 18.10 -18.07 5.86
C ALA A 187 18.46 -18.97 4.68
#